data_AF-A0A497P341-F1
#
_entry.id   AF-A0A497P341-F1
#
_cell.length_a   1.000
_cell.length_b   1.000
_cell.length_c   1.000
_cell.angle_alpha   90.00
_cell.angle_beta   90.00
_cell.angle_gamma   90.00
#
_symmetry.space_group_name_H-M   'P 1'
#
loop_
_entity.id
_entity.type
_entity.pdbx_description
1 polymer ?
#
loop_
_entity_poly.entity_id
_entity_poly.type
_entity_poly.pdbx_seq_one_letter_code
_entity_poly.pdbx_strand_id
1 'polypeptide(L)'
;MLRFVICLVFPLGIFPYLIGGVIIGLGVSYIYIITGIHATQSSFFSTTLSFFSKIPYFQQKKYRESRVWRIIFAIGVVSGAFIYTVTVSPDGFFTTSIQLWRIILGGFLVGFGTRLSQGCTSGHGISGLASLSSTSLYAVITFLAVGIGTALLVQTLGVIP
;
A
#
# COMPACT_ATOMS: atom_id res chain seq x y z
N MET A 1 -0.91 -11.27 -31.60
CA MET A 1 -1.52 -10.10 -30.94
C MET A 1 -1.66 -10.28 -29.43
N LEU A 2 -2.35 -11.33 -28.93
CA LEU A 2 -2.56 -11.58 -27.49
C LEU A 2 -1.25 -11.70 -26.67
N ARG A 3 -0.25 -12.44 -27.18
CA ARG A 3 1.05 -12.61 -26.52
C ARG A 3 1.87 -11.32 -26.42
N PHE A 4 1.69 -10.41 -27.38
CA PHE A 4 2.35 -9.10 -27.38
C PHE A 4 1.73 -8.17 -26.33
N VAL A 5 0.40 -8.16 -26.23
CA VAL A 5 -0.33 -7.42 -25.17
C VAL A 5 0.03 -7.94 -23.78
N ILE A 6 0.13 -9.26 -23.61
CA ILE A 6 0.52 -9.87 -22.33
C ILE A 6 1.95 -9.46 -21.94
N CYS A 7 2.92 -9.50 -22.87
CA CYS A 7 4.28 -9.05 -22.58
C CYS A 7 4.36 -7.54 -22.30
N LEU A 8 3.49 -6.73 -22.91
CA LEU A 8 3.44 -5.29 -22.68
C LEU A 8 2.89 -4.95 -21.29
N VAL A 9 1.87 -5.67 -20.83
CA VAL A 9 1.21 -5.44 -19.52
C VAL A 9 1.92 -6.16 -18.38
N PHE A 10 2.52 -7.33 -18.65
CA PHE A 10 3.21 -8.18 -17.68
C PHE A 10 4.65 -8.42 -18.14
N PRO A 11 5.55 -7.45 -17.93
CA PRO A 11 6.95 -7.54 -18.38
C PRO A 11 7.71 -8.71 -17.75
N LEU A 12 7.31 -9.15 -16.55
CA LEU A 12 7.89 -10.29 -15.84
C LEU A 12 7.14 -11.62 -16.07
N GLY A 13 6.18 -11.65 -17.01
CA GLY A 13 5.24 -12.76 -17.19
C GLY A 13 4.09 -12.74 -16.18
N ILE A 14 3.07 -13.58 -16.37
CA ILE A 14 1.83 -13.54 -15.55
C ILE A 14 2.02 -14.15 -14.16
N PHE A 15 2.89 -15.16 -14.04
CA PHE A 15 3.04 -15.97 -12.83
C PHE A 15 3.36 -15.18 -11.55
N PRO A 16 4.32 -14.22 -11.53
CA PRO A 16 4.64 -13.47 -10.31
C PRO A 16 3.44 -12.69 -9.76
N TYR A 17 2.65 -12.09 -10.64
CA TYR A 17 1.46 -11.32 -10.27
C TYR A 17 0.35 -12.21 -9.70
N LEU A 18 0.13 -13.38 -10.31
CA LEU A 18 -0.88 -14.33 -9.87
C LEU A 18 -0.50 -14.97 -8.54
N ILE A 19 0.73 -15.43 -8.39
CA ILE A 19 1.25 -16.02 -7.14
C ILE A 19 1.21 -14.97 -6.03
N GLY A 20 1.71 -13.76 -6.29
CA GLY A 20 1.67 -12.67 -5.32
C GLY A 20 0.24 -12.31 -4.90
N GLY A 21 -0.70 -12.23 -5.86
CA GLY A 21 -2.11 -11.96 -5.59
C GLY A 21 -2.76 -13.04 -4.73
N VAL A 22 -2.50 -14.33 -5.02
CA VAL A 22 -3.01 -15.46 -4.23
C VAL A 22 -2.44 -15.42 -2.81
N ILE A 23 -1.13 -15.20 -2.64
CA ILE A 23 -0.49 -15.14 -1.32
C ILE A 23 -1.06 -13.98 -0.48
N ILE A 24 -1.17 -12.78 -1.06
CA ILE A 24 -1.75 -11.62 -0.39
C ILE A 24 -3.21 -11.88 -0.03
N GLY A 25 -4.00 -12.43 -0.97
CA GLY A 25 -5.41 -12.75 -0.77
C GLY A 25 -5.63 -13.76 0.35
N LEU A 26 -4.85 -14.84 0.38
CA LEU A 26 -4.89 -15.85 1.44
C LEU A 26 -4.45 -15.25 2.79
N GLY A 27 -3.37 -14.47 2.81
CA GLY A 27 -2.87 -13.84 4.04
C GLY A 27 -3.88 -12.87 4.65
N VAL A 28 -4.50 -12.01 3.83
CA VAL A 28 -5.50 -11.04 4.30
C VAL A 28 -6.78 -11.74 4.74
N SER A 29 -7.22 -12.77 4.01
CA SER A 29 -8.38 -13.58 4.39
C SER A 29 -8.16 -14.32 5.70
N TYR A 30 -6.97 -14.90 5.89
CA TYR A 30 -6.58 -15.59 7.12
C TYR A 30 -6.64 -14.67 8.34
N ILE A 31 -6.05 -13.48 8.23
CA ILE A 31 -6.14 -12.44 9.27
C ILE A 31 -7.59 -12.12 9.58
N TYR A 32 -8.40 -11.87 8.54
CA TYR A 32 -9.80 -11.48 8.72
C TYR A 32 -10.64 -12.58 9.38
N ILE A 33 -10.47 -13.84 8.98
CA ILE A 33 -11.23 -14.98 9.53
C ILE A 33 -10.91 -15.17 11.02
N ILE A 34 -9.65 -15.00 11.43
CA ILE A 34 -9.23 -15.25 12.81
C ILE A 34 -9.56 -14.08 13.73
N THR A 35 -9.28 -12.85 13.30
CA THR A 35 -9.37 -11.69 14.18
C THR A 35 -10.62 -10.85 13.95
N GLY A 36 -11.33 -11.04 12.83
CA GLY A 36 -12.42 -10.16 12.38
C GLY A 36 -11.94 -8.76 11.97
N ILE A 37 -10.63 -8.56 11.76
CA ILE A 37 -10.03 -7.24 11.50
C ILE A 37 -9.47 -7.20 10.08
N HIS A 38 -9.69 -6.08 9.39
CA HIS A 38 -9.10 -5.87 8.07
C HIS A 38 -7.60 -5.56 8.14
N ALA A 39 -6.82 -6.23 7.29
CA ALA A 39 -5.39 -6.03 7.09
C ALA A 39 -5.11 -4.73 6.29
N THR A 40 -5.23 -3.59 6.95
CA THR A 40 -5.06 -2.26 6.34
C THR A 40 -4.11 -1.38 7.15
N GLN A 41 -3.59 -0.29 6.56
CA GLN A 41 -2.73 0.71 7.20
C GLN A 41 -3.27 2.16 7.14
N SER A 42 -4.52 2.37 6.72
CA SER A 42 -5.11 3.71 6.48
C SER A 42 -5.08 4.68 7.66
N SER A 43 -4.95 4.20 8.90
CA SER A 43 -4.91 5.04 10.11
C SER A 43 -3.59 4.96 10.85
N PHE A 44 -2.53 4.38 10.25
CA PHE A 44 -1.25 4.14 10.90
C PHE A 44 -0.71 5.39 11.60
N PHE A 45 -0.62 6.52 10.89
CA PHE A 45 -0.13 7.77 11.44
C PHE A 45 -0.93 8.24 12.68
N SER A 46 -2.27 8.33 12.56
CA SER A 46 -3.13 8.74 13.67
C SER A 46 -3.04 7.78 14.86
N THR A 47 -2.94 6.47 14.60
CA THR A 47 -2.81 5.47 15.65
C THR A 47 -1.45 5.50 16.33
N THR A 48 -0.37 5.75 15.58
CA THR A 48 0.97 5.86 16.14
C THR A 48 1.11 7.13 16.97
N LEU A 49 0.60 8.27 16.48
CA LEU A 49 0.57 9.50 17.27
C LEU A 49 -0.28 9.40 18.54
N SER A 50 -1.26 8.48 18.61
CA SER A 50 -2.03 8.24 19.84
C SER A 50 -1.19 7.73 21.02
N PHE A 51 0.04 7.23 20.77
CA PHE A 51 0.97 6.88 21.85
C PHE A 51 1.62 8.10 22.50
N PHE A 52 1.91 9.13 21.69
CA PHE A 52 2.76 10.25 22.10
C PHE A 52 1.97 11.55 22.32
N SER A 53 0.84 11.73 21.63
CA SER A 53 0.04 12.96 21.66
C SER A 53 -1.20 12.82 22.52
N LYS A 54 -1.43 13.77 23.43
CA LYS A 54 -2.63 13.86 24.28
C LYS A 54 -3.78 14.65 23.63
N ILE A 55 -3.62 15.11 22.39
CA ILE A 55 -4.66 15.88 21.68
C ILE A 55 -5.93 15.02 21.55
N PRO A 56 -7.14 15.55 21.85
CA PRO A 56 -8.39 14.78 21.83
C PRO A 56 -8.63 14.02 20.53
N TYR A 57 -8.21 14.59 19.40
CA TYR A 57 -8.30 13.95 18.09
C TYR A 57 -7.55 12.62 18.00
N PHE A 58 -6.32 12.52 18.52
CA PHE A 58 -5.53 11.28 18.49
C PHE A 58 -5.95 10.28 19.58
N GLN A 59 -6.63 10.75 20.63
CA GLN A 59 -7.08 9.93 21.75
C GLN A 59 -8.48 9.32 21.57
N GLN A 60 -9.06 9.43 20.37
CA GLN A 60 -10.32 8.75 20.04
C GLN A 60 -10.23 7.24 20.26
N LYS A 61 -11.28 6.63 20.83
CA LYS A 61 -11.37 5.20 21.14
C LYS A 61 -10.95 4.31 19.95
N LYS A 62 -11.44 4.62 18.74
CA LYS A 62 -11.10 3.95 17.49
C LYS A 62 -9.60 3.84 17.23
N TYR A 63 -8.84 4.90 17.50
CA TYR A 63 -7.39 4.89 17.28
C TYR A 63 -6.65 4.14 18.37
N ARG A 64 -7.08 4.27 19.63
CA ARG A 64 -6.44 3.60 20.77
C ARG A 64 -6.60 2.08 20.75
N GLU A 65 -7.75 1.58 20.31
CA GLU A 65 -8.01 0.13 20.20
C GLU A 65 -7.21 -0.50 19.06
N SER A 66 -7.05 0.21 17.93
CA SER A 66 -6.38 -0.35 16.75
C SER A 66 -4.86 -0.12 16.71
N ARG A 67 -4.29 0.73 17.58
CA ARG A 67 -2.87 1.14 17.49
C ARG A 67 -1.86 0.00 17.57
N VAL A 68 -2.07 -0.97 18.44
CA VAL A 68 -1.15 -2.11 18.61
C VAL A 68 -1.17 -2.98 17.36
N TRP A 69 -2.36 -3.30 16.87
CA TRP A 69 -2.54 -4.07 15.63
C TRP A 69 -1.88 -3.39 14.43
N ARG A 70 -2.04 -2.06 14.29
CA ARG A 70 -1.44 -1.32 13.17
C ARG A 70 0.08 -1.38 13.19
N ILE A 71 0.70 -1.32 14.37
CA ILE A 71 2.15 -1.48 14.54
C ILE A 71 2.58 -2.92 14.21
N ILE A 72 1.89 -3.93 14.75
CA ILE A 72 2.21 -5.34 14.47
C ILE A 72 2.17 -5.61 12.96
N PHE A 73 1.13 -5.14 12.28
CA PHE A 73 1.01 -5.30 10.84
C PHE A 73 2.11 -4.55 10.07
N ALA A 74 2.43 -3.31 10.47
CA ALA A 74 3.51 -2.54 9.85
C ALA A 74 4.88 -3.24 10.01
N ILE A 75 5.19 -3.72 11.22
CA ILE A 75 6.38 -4.52 11.49
C ILE A 75 6.37 -5.79 10.65
N GLY A 76 5.24 -6.49 10.55
CA GLY A 76 5.10 -7.68 9.72
C GLY A 76 5.42 -7.43 8.24
N VAL A 77 4.90 -6.34 7.67
CA VAL A 77 5.19 -5.93 6.28
C VAL A 77 6.68 -5.61 6.10
N VAL A 78 7.27 -4.83 7.00
CA VAL A 78 8.69 -4.45 6.94
C VAL A 78 9.60 -5.66 7.11
N SER A 79 9.32 -6.53 8.10
CA SER A 79 10.06 -7.76 8.34
C SER A 79 9.93 -8.74 7.16
N GLY A 80 8.75 -8.86 6.56
CA GLY A 80 8.55 -9.69 5.37
C GLY A 80 9.40 -9.20 4.19
N ALA A 81 9.42 -7.88 3.93
CA ALA A 81 10.27 -7.29 2.91
C ALA A 81 11.76 -7.50 3.22
N PHE A 82 12.18 -7.33 4.47
CA PHE A 82 13.56 -7.58 4.91
C PHE A 82 13.98 -9.04 4.70
N ILE A 83 13.17 -10.00 5.15
CA ILE A 83 13.44 -11.44 4.98
C ILE A 83 13.57 -11.78 3.49
N TYR A 84 12.66 -11.30 2.65
CA TYR A 84 12.75 -11.50 1.20
C TYR A 84 14.07 -10.95 0.63
N THR A 85 14.45 -9.75 1.08
CA THR A 85 15.66 -9.05 0.61
C THR A 85 16.94 -9.83 0.93
N VAL A 86 17.02 -10.47 2.11
CA VAL A 86 18.23 -11.18 2.55
C VAL A 86 18.27 -12.66 2.15
N THR A 87 17.13 -13.26 1.76
CA THR A 87 17.06 -14.70 1.47
C THR A 87 16.79 -15.04 0.00
N VAL A 88 15.95 -14.26 -0.68
CA VAL A 88 15.45 -14.60 -2.03
C VAL A 88 15.86 -13.56 -3.08
N SER A 89 16.03 -12.29 -2.70
CA SER A 89 16.32 -11.21 -3.65
C SER A 89 17.66 -11.46 -4.38
N PRO A 90 17.65 -11.53 -5.73
CA PRO A 90 18.89 -11.66 -6.51
C PRO A 90 19.82 -10.46 -6.35
N ASP A 91 19.25 -9.27 -6.20
CA ASP A 91 19.97 -7.99 -6.19
C ASP A 91 20.26 -7.50 -4.77
N GLY A 92 19.76 -8.19 -3.73
CA GLY A 92 19.92 -7.80 -2.33
C GLY A 92 19.31 -6.42 -2.02
N PHE A 93 20.06 -5.59 -1.28
CA PHE A 93 19.61 -4.27 -0.85
C PHE A 93 19.62 -3.25 -2.00
N PHE A 94 18.44 -2.72 -2.32
CA PHE A 94 18.29 -1.66 -3.31
C PHE A 94 18.61 -0.28 -2.71
N THR A 95 19.42 0.51 -3.43
CA THR A 95 19.65 1.94 -3.12
C THR A 95 19.03 2.79 -4.20
N THR A 96 18.30 3.84 -3.79
CA THR A 96 17.63 4.73 -4.73
C THR A 96 18.48 5.95 -5.03
N SER A 97 18.62 6.31 -6.30
CA SER A 97 19.22 7.57 -6.77
C SER A 97 18.27 8.77 -6.67
N ILE A 98 17.03 8.55 -6.23
CA ILE A 98 16.00 9.58 -6.19
C ILE A 98 16.36 10.65 -5.17
N GLN A 99 16.29 11.91 -5.61
CA GLN A 99 16.54 13.09 -4.78
C GLN A 99 15.61 13.11 -3.55
N LEU A 100 16.18 13.40 -2.37
CA LEU A 100 15.47 13.35 -1.08
C LEU A 100 14.19 14.20 -1.06
N TRP A 101 14.20 15.37 -1.70
CA TRP A 101 13.02 16.25 -1.74
C TRP A 101 11.83 15.59 -2.45
N ARG A 102 12.06 14.76 -3.48
CA ARG A 102 11.00 14.02 -4.19
C ARG A 102 10.38 12.96 -3.30
N ILE A 103 11.19 12.29 -2.49
CA ILE A 103 10.74 11.28 -1.54
C ILE A 103 9.89 11.94 -0.44
N ILE A 104 10.36 13.04 0.12
CA ILE A 104 9.63 13.79 1.15
C ILE A 104 8.30 14.33 0.60
N LEU A 105 8.34 14.97 -0.56
CA LEU A 105 7.14 15.53 -1.20
C LEU A 105 6.15 14.42 -1.57
N GLY A 106 6.62 13.32 -2.14
CA GLY A 106 5.80 12.16 -2.47
C GLY A 106 5.15 11.55 -1.22
N GLY A 107 5.92 11.37 -0.15
CA GLY A 107 5.40 10.89 1.14
C GLY A 107 4.34 11.81 1.73
N PHE A 108 4.54 13.14 1.66
CA PHE A 108 3.55 14.12 2.09
C PHE A 108 2.26 14.05 1.27
N LEU A 109 2.37 14.02 -0.06
CA LEU A 109 1.21 13.93 -0.96
C LEU A 109 0.42 12.63 -0.76
N VAL A 110 1.11 11.50 -0.62
CA VAL A 110 0.47 10.21 -0.31
C VAL A 110 -0.19 10.24 1.07
N GLY A 111 0.49 10.78 2.09
CA GLY A 111 -0.07 10.91 3.43
C GLY A 111 -1.32 11.78 3.47
N PHE A 112 -1.30 12.94 2.81
CA PHE A 112 -2.44 13.82 2.68
C PHE A 112 -3.59 13.16 1.90
N GLY A 113 -3.28 12.57 0.74
CA GLY A 113 -4.26 11.91 -0.13
C GLY A 113 -4.97 10.75 0.57
N THR A 114 -4.22 9.88 1.26
CA THR A 114 -4.80 8.76 2.03
C THR A 114 -5.71 9.22 3.16
N ARG A 115 -5.46 10.42 3.73
CA ARG A 115 -6.38 11.00 4.72
C ARG A 115 -7.63 11.56 4.07
N LEU A 116 -7.48 12.23 2.92
CA LEU A 116 -8.61 12.79 2.16
C LEU A 116 -9.56 11.69 1.67
N SER A 117 -9.04 10.56 1.20
CA SER A 117 -9.83 9.39 0.77
C SER A 117 -10.37 8.56 1.94
N GLN A 118 -9.98 8.87 3.19
CA GLN A 118 -10.26 8.06 4.38
C GLN A 118 -9.75 6.60 4.28
N GLY A 119 -8.76 6.35 3.41
CA GLY A 119 -8.27 5.01 3.12
C GLY A 119 -7.00 4.99 2.28
N CYS A 120 -6.13 4.01 2.54
CA CYS A 120 -4.97 3.73 1.69
C CYS A 120 -5.30 2.70 0.60
N THR A 121 -4.32 2.44 -0.27
CA THR A 121 -4.42 1.43 -1.33
C THR A 121 -4.75 0.03 -0.82
N SER A 122 -4.20 -0.40 0.33
CA SER A 122 -4.58 -1.69 0.93
C SER A 122 -6.00 -1.67 1.53
N GLY A 123 -6.43 -0.53 2.07
CA GLY A 123 -7.78 -0.36 2.62
C GLY A 123 -8.87 -0.43 1.55
N HIS A 124 -8.78 0.40 0.51
CA HIS A 124 -9.76 0.41 -0.58
C HIS A 124 -9.54 -0.75 -1.57
N GLY A 125 -8.29 -1.00 -1.95
CA GLY A 125 -7.95 -1.95 -3.00
C GLY A 125 -8.05 -3.41 -2.59
N ILE A 126 -7.58 -3.77 -1.39
CA ILE A 126 -7.64 -5.16 -0.94
C ILE A 126 -8.94 -5.41 -0.17
N SER A 127 -9.08 -4.82 1.02
CA SER A 127 -10.23 -5.10 1.89
C SER A 127 -11.55 -4.53 1.35
N GLY A 128 -11.54 -3.31 0.81
CA GLY A 128 -12.74 -2.62 0.33
C GLY A 128 -13.34 -3.24 -0.95
N LEU A 129 -12.50 -3.64 -1.91
CA LEU A 129 -12.97 -4.38 -3.09
C LEU A 129 -13.44 -5.78 -2.73
N ALA A 130 -12.77 -6.46 -1.80
CA ALA A 130 -13.21 -7.78 -1.33
C ALA A 130 -14.59 -7.73 -0.65
N SER A 131 -14.93 -6.62 0.00
CA SER A 131 -16.26 -6.39 0.59
C SER A 131 -17.28 -5.77 -0.38
N LEU A 132 -17.00 -5.76 -1.70
CA LEU A 132 -17.90 -5.23 -2.75
C LEU A 132 -18.33 -3.77 -2.53
N SER A 133 -17.45 -2.95 -1.95
CA SER A 133 -17.73 -1.53 -1.69
C SER A 133 -17.64 -0.69 -2.96
N SER A 134 -18.76 -0.07 -3.36
CA SER A 134 -18.80 0.86 -4.51
C SER A 134 -17.91 2.08 -4.30
N THR A 135 -17.89 2.65 -3.08
CA THR A 135 -17.01 3.77 -2.74
C THR A 135 -15.53 3.41 -2.90
N SER A 136 -15.15 2.19 -2.49
CA SER A 136 -13.78 1.70 -2.67
C SER A 136 -13.45 1.46 -4.14
N LEU A 137 -14.40 0.97 -4.94
CA LEU A 137 -14.23 0.82 -6.38
C LEU A 137 -13.92 2.16 -7.06
N TYR A 138 -14.72 3.20 -6.79
CA TYR A 138 -14.47 4.53 -7.34
C TYR A 138 -13.12 5.10 -6.88
N ALA A 139 -12.76 4.91 -5.60
CA ALA A 139 -11.46 5.32 -5.08
C ALA A 139 -10.30 4.63 -5.84
N VAL A 140 -10.39 3.31 -6.05
CA VAL A 140 -9.39 2.51 -6.76
C VAL A 140 -9.20 2.95 -8.20
N ILE A 141 -10.30 3.11 -8.93
CA ILE A 141 -10.25 3.58 -10.31
C ILE A 141 -9.57 4.95 -10.37
N THR A 142 -9.92 5.85 -9.45
CA THR A 142 -9.39 7.22 -9.42
C THR A 142 -7.89 7.23 -9.13
N PHE A 143 -7.42 6.58 -8.07
CA PHE A 143 -5.98 6.63 -7.73
C PHE A 143 -5.13 5.86 -8.75
N LEU A 144 -5.64 4.78 -9.36
CA LEU A 144 -4.92 4.08 -10.42
C LEU A 144 -4.83 4.93 -11.68
N ALA A 145 -5.93 5.57 -12.10
CA ALA A 145 -5.94 6.44 -13.27
C ALA A 145 -4.97 7.62 -13.09
N VAL A 146 -5.02 8.29 -11.94
CA VAL A 146 -4.12 9.41 -11.62
C VAL A 146 -2.68 8.92 -11.49
N GLY A 147 -2.43 7.79 -10.84
CA GLY A 147 -1.09 7.23 -10.69
C GLY A 147 -0.43 6.85 -12.02
N ILE A 148 -1.17 6.15 -12.89
CA ILE A 148 -0.72 5.79 -14.24
C ILE A 148 -0.50 7.05 -15.07
N GLY A 149 -1.47 7.98 -15.08
CA GLY A 149 -1.36 9.24 -15.82
C GLY A 149 -0.15 10.08 -15.36
N THR A 150 0.08 10.16 -14.04
CA THR A 150 1.23 10.88 -13.49
C THR A 150 2.54 10.18 -13.86
N ALA A 151 2.60 8.85 -13.78
CA ALA A 151 3.80 8.10 -14.15
C ALA A 151 4.15 8.29 -15.64
N LEU A 152 3.15 8.24 -16.53
CA LEU A 152 3.33 8.50 -17.96
C LEU A 152 3.77 9.94 -18.21
N LEU A 153 3.15 10.93 -17.55
CA LEU A 153 3.53 12.34 -17.69
C LEU A 153 4.98 12.58 -17.27
N VAL A 154 5.38 12.07 -16.11
CA VAL A 154 6.74 12.18 -15.57
C VAL A 154 7.75 11.50 -16.50
N GLN A 155 7.40 10.34 -17.06
CA GLN A 155 8.20 9.65 -18.06
C GLN A 155 8.35 10.47 -19.35
N THR A 156 7.28 11.09 -19.86
CA THR A 156 7.34 11.94 -21.07
C THR A 156 8.14 13.21 -20.87
N LEU A 157 8.19 13.73 -19.64
CA LEU A 157 9.01 14.89 -19.27
C LEU A 157 10.49 14.53 -19.09
N GLY A 158 10.88 13.27 -19.28
CA GLY A 158 12.27 12.82 -19.17
C GLY A 158 12.80 12.80 -17.74
N VAL A 159 11.93 12.73 -16.74
CA VAL A 159 12.35 12.67 -15.34
C VAL A 159 12.84 11.25 -15.03
N ILE A 160 14.14 11.12 -14.82
CA ILE A 160 14.82 9.86 -14.50
C ILE A 160 14.85 9.70 -12.97
N PRO A 161 14.69 8.48 -12.42
CA PRO A 161 14.99 8.21 -11.02
C PRO A 161 16.47 8.41 -10.68
#